data_AF-A0A643ATX2-F1
#
_entry.id   AF-A0A643ATX2-F1
#
_cell.length_a   1.000
_cell.length_b   1.000
_cell.length_c   1.000
_cell.angle_alpha   90.00
_cell.angle_beta   90.00
_cell.angle_gamma   90.00
#
_symmetry.space_group_name_H-M   'P 1'
#
loop_
_entity.id
_entity.type
_entity.pdbx_description
1 polymer ?
#
loop_
_entity_poly.entity_id
_entity_poly.type
_entity_poly.pdbx_seq_one_letter_code
_entity_poly.pdbx_strand_id
1 'polypeptide(L)' 'MGRIFLTGEKANSVLKRYPRANGLFEEIRQGNIERECKEEVCTFEEAREAFENNEK' A
#
# COMPACT_ATOMS: atom_id res chain seq x y z
N MET A 1 -14.41 -28.05 -11.37
CA MET A 1 -13.27 -27.37 -10.72
C MET A 1 -13.67 -25.92 -10.45
N GLY A 2 -13.93 -25.54 -9.19
CA GLY A 2 -14.27 -24.16 -8.85
C GLY A 2 -13.04 -23.25 -8.94
N ARG A 3 -13.22 -22.00 -9.35
CA ARG A 3 -12.11 -21.01 -9.34
C ARG A 3 -11.71 -20.77 -7.88
N ILE A 4 -10.43 -20.98 -7.58
CA ILE A 4 -9.85 -20.79 -6.24
C ILE A 4 -9.73 -19.29 -5.89
N PHE A 5 -9.61 -18.43 -6.90
CA PHE A 5 -9.51 -16.97 -6.75
C PHE A 5 -10.72 -16.24 -7.32
N LEU A 6 -11.06 -15.13 -6.69
CA LEU A 6 -12.05 -14.17 -7.22
C LEU A 6 -11.50 -13.47 -8.46
N THR A 7 -12.40 -13.00 -9.33
CA THR A 7 -12.03 -12.09 -10.41
C THR A 7 -11.58 -10.74 -9.83
N GLY A 8 -10.70 -10.02 -10.51
CA GLY A 8 -10.14 -8.75 -10.00
C GLY A 8 -11.22 -7.75 -9.57
N GLU A 9 -12.28 -7.57 -10.37
CA GLU A 9 -13.44 -6.73 -10.03
C GLU A 9 -14.11 -7.16 -8.71
N LYS A 10 -14.29 -8.47 -8.53
CA LYS A 10 -14.97 -9.03 -7.35
C LYS A 10 -14.06 -9.01 -6.13
N ALA A 11 -12.75 -9.20 -6.30
CA ALA A 11 -11.75 -9.04 -5.25
C ALA A 11 -11.70 -7.58 -4.76
N ASN A 12 -11.65 -6.59 -5.67
CA ASN A 12 -11.65 -5.17 -5.33
C ASN A 12 -12.95 -4.69 -4.65
N SER A 13 -14.07 -5.40 -4.85
CA SER A 13 -15.32 -5.12 -4.12
C SER A 13 -15.26 -5.48 -2.63
N VAL A 14 -14.36 -6.39 -2.24
CA VAL A 14 -14.17 -6.86 -0.86
C VAL A 14 -12.91 -6.25 -0.23
N LEU A 15 -11.82 -6.21 -1.00
CA LEU A 15 -10.54 -5.61 -0.63
C LEU A 15 -10.46 -4.18 -1.16
N LYS A 16 -11.19 -3.25 -0.54
CA LYS A 16 -11.00 -1.83 -0.84
C LYS A 16 -9.67 -1.37 -0.26
N ARG A 17 -8.68 -1.13 -1.11
CA ARG A 17 -7.54 -0.28 -0.75
C ARG A 17 -8.05 1.14 -0.68
N TYR A 18 -8.23 1.64 0.54
CA TYR A 18 -8.41 3.07 0.74
C TYR A 18 -7.07 3.74 0.43
N PRO A 19 -7.06 4.86 -0.32
CA PRO A 19 -5.83 5.61 -0.53
C PRO A 19 -5.22 5.91 0.84
N ARG A 20 -3.95 5.56 0.98
CA ARG A 20 -3.25 5.74 2.25
C ARG A 20 -2.37 6.98 2.17
N ALA A 21 -2.14 7.56 3.35
CA ALA A 21 -1.29 8.70 3.64
C ALA A 21 -1.88 10.12 3.58
N ASN A 22 -1.13 10.99 4.24
CA ASN A 22 -1.45 12.25 4.91
C ASN A 22 -1.53 13.46 3.95
N GLY A 23 -1.43 13.22 2.64
CA GLY A 23 -1.47 14.26 1.62
C GLY A 23 -2.04 13.82 0.26
N LEU A 24 -2.42 14.80 -0.56
CA LEU A 24 -2.87 14.59 -1.93
C LEU A 24 -1.71 14.06 -2.81
N PHE A 25 -1.92 12.94 -3.49
CA PHE A 25 -0.97 12.31 -4.43
C PHE A 25 0.33 11.79 -3.81
N GLU A 26 0.34 11.52 -2.50
CA GLU A 26 1.53 11.02 -1.81
C GLU A 26 2.07 9.70 -2.37
N GLU A 27 1.18 8.77 -2.75
CA GLU A 27 1.51 7.47 -3.36
C GLU A 27 2.29 7.57 -4.70
N ILE A 28 2.40 8.75 -5.32
CA ILE A 28 3.25 8.95 -6.52
C ILE A 28 4.75 9.02 -6.13
N ARG A 29 5.05 9.42 -4.89
CA ARG A 29 6.41 9.54 -4.39
C ARG A 29 6.94 8.16 -4.01
N GLN A 30 8.26 8.00 -4.04
CA GLN A 30 8.89 6.78 -3.55
C GLN A 30 8.73 6.67 -2.02
N GLY A 31 8.34 5.47 -1.57
CA GLY A 31 8.21 5.13 -0.15
C GLY A 31 9.48 5.44 0.65
N ASN A 32 9.32 6.03 1.83
CA ASN A 32 10.43 6.48 2.69
C ASN A 32 10.09 6.32 4.17
N ILE A 33 10.86 5.47 4.89
CA ILE A 33 10.62 5.17 6.31
C ILE A 33 10.77 6.37 7.24
N GLU A 34 11.71 7.29 6.95
CA GLU A 34 11.88 8.48 7.79
C GLU A 34 10.62 9.34 7.70
N ARG A 35 10.20 9.68 6.48
CA ARG A 35 9.02 10.53 6.24
C ARG A 35 7.72 9.85 6.67
N GLU A 36 7.43 8.68 6.14
CA GLU A 36 6.09 8.07 6.28
C GLU A 36 5.86 7.47 7.66
N CYS A 37 6.88 6.93 8.33
CA CYS A 37 6.71 6.16 9.57
C CYS A 37 7.37 6.77 10.82
N LYS A 38 8.32 7.70 10.68
CA LYS A 38 8.91 8.41 11.84
C LYS A 38 8.39 9.83 11.98
N GLU A 39 8.32 10.58 10.88
CA GLU A 39 7.73 11.93 10.85
C GLU A 39 6.20 11.86 10.82
N GLU A 40 5.66 10.86 10.11
CA GLU A 40 4.23 10.62 9.97
C GLU A 40 3.79 9.29 10.61
N VAL A 41 2.47 9.11 10.75
CA VAL A 41 1.87 7.83 11.15
C VAL A 41 1.61 7.00 9.90
N CYS A 42 2.35 5.91 9.73
CA CYS A 42 2.14 4.97 8.63
C CYS A 42 1.35 3.73 9.03
N THR A 43 0.79 3.09 8.03
CA THR A 43 0.24 1.73 8.06
C THR A 43 1.32 0.69 7.81
N PHE A 44 1.00 -0.57 8.11
CA PHE A 44 1.90 -1.70 7.87
C PHE A 44 2.37 -1.81 6.42
N GLU A 45 1.52 -1.47 5.46
CA GLU A 45 1.86 -1.66 4.05
C GLU A 45 2.62 -0.49 3.43
N GLU A 46 2.47 0.75 3.92
CA GLU A 46 3.42 1.84 3.61
C GLU A 46 4.81 1.51 4.17
N ALA A 47 4.88 0.99 5.40
CA ALA A 47 6.15 0.50 5.94
C ALA A 47 6.76 -0.60 5.05
N ARG A 48 5.96 -1.58 4.60
CA ARG A 48 6.43 -2.64 3.68
C ARG A 48 6.95 -2.06 2.36
N GLU A 49 6.21 -1.15 1.73
CA GLU A 49 6.58 -0.52 0.45
C GLU A 49 7.91 0.25 0.55
N ALA A 50 8.18 0.92 1.68
CA ALA A 50 9.44 1.61 1.90
C ALA A 50 10.64 0.64 2.05
N PHE A 51 10.42 -0.61 2.46
CA PHE A 51 11.47 -1.64 2.53
C PHE A 51 11.64 -2.47 1.26
N GLU A 52 10.56 -2.71 0.48
CA GLU A 52 10.63 -3.43 -0.81
C GLU A 52 11.63 -2.79 -1.79
N ASN A 53 11.87 -1.50 -1.67
CA ASN A 53 12.78 -0.79 -2.56
C ASN A 53 14.27 -0.93 -2.19
N ASN A 54 14.59 -1.49 -1.01
CA ASN A 54 15.97 -1.76 -0.57
C ASN A 54 16.45 -3.18 -0.92
N GLU A 55 15.56 -4.06 -1.39
CA GLU A 55 15.88 -5.44 -1.79
C GLU A 55 15.82 -5.62 -3.32
N LYS A 56 16.72 -4.93 -4.05
CA LYS A 56 16.95 -5.18 -5.48
C LYS A 56 18.29 -5.84 -5.73
#